data_AF-A0A5N6F3H8-F1
#
_entry.id   AF-A0A5N6F3H8-F1
#
_cell.length_a   1.000
_cell.length_b   1.000
_cell.length_c   1.000
_cell.angle_alpha   90.00
_cell.angle_beta   90.00
_cell.angle_gamma   90.00
#
_symmetry.space_group_name_H-M   'P 1'
#
loop_
_entity.id
_entity.type
_entity.pdbx_description
1 polymer ?
#
loop_
_entity_poly.entity_id
_entity_poly.type
_entity_poly.pdbx_seq_one_letter_code
_entity_poly.pdbx_strand_id
1 'polypeptide(L)'
;MNKTKHVVDSEGEVIIVLICPSYPFAPWNEEKTEDEFEAAEQAPDGEEHKDEDCFCIQVSAKHLILSSPVWQESFLLLKKGSVEITVCCWDLEAFIILMDIFHCQPRNLPREVILELLAKIGMLADYYECRALVRYFMDSGLITSLGLPIPGKAINYINSRRENAILAILSSLNSHRDAFLDGSRGCSFDCSSTLFGALTKHIHSNALLSPQTEPHFPGLSYHGLEGTIQAPELQAL
;
A
#
# COMPACT_ATOMS: atom_id res chain seq x y z
N MET A 1 0.42 -34.15 -3.95
CA MET A 1 0.17 -32.69 -3.95
C MET A 1 -1.11 -32.31 -3.21
N ASN A 2 -0.98 -31.67 -2.06
CA ASN A 2 -2.10 -31.07 -1.35
C ASN A 2 -2.30 -29.64 -1.88
N LYS A 3 -3.17 -29.46 -2.87
CA LYS A 3 -3.41 -28.13 -3.48
C LYS A 3 -4.22 -27.27 -2.51
N THR A 4 -3.56 -26.34 -1.83
CA THR A 4 -4.25 -25.34 -1.02
C THR A 4 -4.72 -24.21 -1.93
N LYS A 5 -6.02 -23.91 -1.89
CA LYS A 5 -6.65 -22.84 -2.69
C LYS A 5 -6.89 -21.61 -1.84
N HIS A 6 -6.35 -20.47 -2.25
CA HIS A 6 -6.66 -19.15 -1.72
C HIS A 6 -7.54 -18.40 -2.72
N VAL A 7 -8.59 -17.72 -2.25
CA VAL A 7 -9.52 -16.98 -3.12
C VAL A 7 -9.45 -15.51 -2.74
N VAL A 8 -8.89 -14.71 -3.64
CA VAL A 8 -8.84 -13.24 -3.50
C VAL A 8 -10.08 -12.63 -4.14
N ASP A 9 -10.50 -13.16 -5.30
CA ASP A 9 -11.74 -12.78 -5.99
C ASP A 9 -12.57 -14.04 -6.29
N SER A 10 -13.78 -14.12 -5.73
CA SER A 10 -14.67 -15.27 -5.95
C SER A 10 -15.20 -15.36 -7.37
N GLU A 11 -15.34 -14.20 -8.04
CA GLU A 11 -15.73 -14.10 -9.44
C GLU A 11 -14.53 -14.07 -10.39
N GLY A 12 -13.32 -14.13 -9.82
CA GLY A 12 -12.06 -14.09 -10.54
C GLY A 12 -11.92 -15.23 -11.55
N GLU A 13 -11.61 -14.88 -12.78
CA GLU A 13 -11.48 -15.75 -13.93
C GLU A 13 -10.04 -16.21 -14.20
N VAL A 14 -9.11 -15.95 -13.27
CA VAL A 14 -7.70 -16.34 -13.37
C VAL A 14 -7.29 -17.15 -12.14
N ILE A 15 -6.58 -18.25 -12.36
CA ILE A 15 -5.94 -19.08 -11.34
C ILE A 15 -4.44 -18.93 -11.48
N ILE A 16 -3.81 -18.28 -10.50
CA ILE A 16 -2.36 -18.27 -10.40
C ILE A 16 -1.92 -19.53 -9.64
N VAL A 17 -0.99 -20.29 -10.19
CA VAL A 17 -0.32 -21.39 -9.52
C VAL A 17 1.06 -20.92 -9.10
N LEU A 18 1.23 -20.68 -7.80
CA LEU A 18 2.51 -20.34 -7.20
C LEU A 18 3.26 -21.62 -6.84
N ILE A 19 4.43 -21.79 -7.45
CA ILE A 19 5.40 -22.86 -7.21
C ILE A 19 6.53 -22.33 -6.33
N CYS A 20 7.06 -23.16 -5.43
CA CYS A 20 8.13 -22.79 -4.49
C CYS A 20 7.77 -21.57 -3.60
N PRO A 21 6.63 -21.62 -2.88
CA PRO A 21 6.14 -20.54 -2.02
C PRO A 21 7.06 -20.18 -0.84
N SER A 22 8.05 -21.03 -0.56
CA SER A 22 9.00 -20.94 0.53
C SER A 22 10.44 -20.73 0.04
N TYR A 23 10.62 -20.21 -1.18
CA TYR A 23 11.95 -19.92 -1.72
C TYR A 23 12.71 -18.96 -0.79
N PRO A 24 13.95 -19.27 -0.39
CA PRO A 24 14.69 -18.46 0.57
C PRO A 24 14.95 -17.06 0.02
N PHE A 25 14.75 -16.04 0.86
CA PHE A 25 15.02 -14.65 0.47
C PHE A 25 16.54 -14.41 0.42
N ALA A 26 17.03 -13.98 -0.76
CA ALA A 26 18.44 -13.67 -1.02
C ALA A 26 19.40 -14.78 -0.55
N PRO A 27 19.35 -15.98 -1.18
CA PRO A 27 20.27 -17.06 -0.83
C PRO A 27 21.71 -16.58 -1.01
N TRP A 28 22.47 -16.56 0.07
CA TRP A 28 23.89 -16.26 0.04
C TRP A 28 24.59 -17.44 -0.64
N ASN A 29 24.82 -17.33 -1.95
CA ASN A 29 25.65 -18.29 -2.66
C ASN A 29 27.10 -17.83 -2.52
N GLU A 30 27.87 -18.49 -1.65
CA GLU A 30 29.27 -18.12 -1.38
C GLU A 30 30.22 -18.28 -2.59
N GLU A 31 29.78 -18.86 -3.71
CA GLU A 31 30.60 -18.96 -4.92
C GLU A 31 29.69 -18.95 -6.17
N LYS A 32 29.52 -17.78 -6.82
CA LYS A 32 29.05 -17.71 -8.20
C LYS A 32 29.80 -16.62 -8.96
N THR A 33 30.50 -17.04 -10.02
CA THR A 33 31.18 -16.17 -10.98
C THR A 33 30.17 -15.37 -11.81
N GLU A 34 30.59 -14.19 -12.28
CA GLU A 34 29.76 -13.17 -12.95
C GLU A 34 28.94 -13.70 -14.14
N ASP A 35 29.33 -14.83 -14.75
CA ASP A 35 28.62 -15.49 -15.86
C ASP A 35 27.28 -16.16 -15.46
N GLU A 36 27.01 -16.41 -14.16
CA GLU A 36 25.77 -17.08 -13.72
C GLU A 36 24.60 -16.13 -13.41
N PHE A 37 24.83 -14.80 -13.37
CA PHE A 37 23.76 -13.82 -13.14
C PHE A 37 22.82 -13.70 -14.35
N GLU A 38 23.31 -13.91 -15.58
CA GLU A 38 22.48 -13.90 -16.80
C GLU A 38 21.68 -15.20 -16.98
N ALA A 39 22.11 -16.30 -16.37
CA ALA A 39 21.39 -17.59 -16.43
C ALA A 39 20.21 -17.65 -15.43
N ALA A 40 20.22 -16.84 -14.36
CA ALA A 40 19.15 -16.82 -13.36
C ALA A 40 17.85 -16.13 -13.84
N GLU A 41 17.90 -15.41 -14.96
CA GLU A 41 16.69 -14.85 -15.64
C GLU A 41 16.01 -15.84 -16.57
N GLN A 42 16.61 -17.02 -16.82
CA GLN A 42 15.96 -18.09 -17.57
C GLN A 42 15.54 -19.18 -16.58
N ALA A 43 14.24 -19.48 -16.57
CA ALA A 43 13.69 -20.58 -15.77
C ALA A 43 14.53 -21.85 -16.01
N PRO A 44 14.97 -22.56 -14.96
CA PRO A 44 15.74 -23.78 -15.14
C PRO A 44 14.84 -24.82 -15.81
N ASP A 45 15.14 -25.11 -17.07
CA ASP A 45 14.59 -26.25 -17.79
C ASP A 45 15.18 -27.52 -17.20
N GLY A 46 14.33 -28.32 -16.53
CA GLY A 46 14.56 -29.75 -16.41
C GLY A 46 15.30 -30.29 -15.19
N GLU A 47 15.20 -29.70 -14.00
CA GLU A 47 15.50 -30.44 -12.76
C GLU A 47 14.19 -30.90 -12.09
N GLU A 48 14.00 -32.23 -12.03
CA GLU A 48 12.89 -32.88 -11.33
C GLU A 48 12.94 -32.58 -9.83
N HIS A 49 12.37 -31.45 -9.42
CA HIS A 49 12.13 -31.16 -8.01
C HIS A 49 10.92 -31.97 -7.50
N LYS A 50 11.21 -32.79 -6.49
CA LYS A 50 10.27 -33.72 -5.85
C LYS A 50 9.12 -32.97 -5.17
N ASP A 51 7.88 -33.24 -5.60
CA ASP A 51 6.62 -32.88 -4.93
C ASP A 51 6.64 -31.46 -4.31
N GLU A 52 6.82 -30.44 -5.15
CA GLU A 52 6.79 -29.04 -4.71
C GLU A 52 5.38 -28.65 -4.27
N ASP A 53 5.26 -28.10 -3.06
CA ASP A 53 4.01 -27.51 -2.57
C ASP A 53 3.59 -26.38 -3.52
N CYS A 54 2.43 -26.54 -4.15
CA CYS A 54 1.86 -25.55 -5.06
C CYS A 54 0.58 -24.94 -4.48
N PHE A 55 0.45 -23.63 -4.61
CA PHE A 55 -0.67 -22.87 -4.09
C PHE A 55 -1.46 -22.25 -5.24
N CYS A 56 -2.76 -22.51 -5.27
CA CYS A 56 -3.65 -21.95 -6.28
C CYS A 56 -4.33 -20.70 -5.74
N ILE A 57 -4.21 -19.58 -6.44
CA ILE A 57 -4.74 -18.29 -6.03
C ILE A 57 -5.74 -17.82 -7.10
N GLN A 58 -7.01 -17.68 -6.74
CA GLN A 58 -8.06 -17.22 -7.64
C GLN A 58 -8.18 -15.69 -7.60
N VAL A 59 -8.07 -15.06 -8.77
CA VAL A 59 -7.95 -13.61 -8.98
C VAL A 59 -8.64 -13.18 -10.27
N SER A 60 -8.85 -11.87 -10.45
CA SER A 60 -9.43 -11.32 -11.69
C SER A 60 -8.36 -10.76 -12.63
N ALA A 61 -8.42 -11.15 -13.91
CA ALA A 61 -7.50 -10.65 -14.94
C ALA A 61 -7.54 -9.13 -15.04
N LYS A 62 -8.74 -8.55 -14.93
CA LYS A 62 -8.96 -7.10 -15.01
C LYS A 62 -8.19 -6.36 -13.93
N HIS A 63 -8.24 -6.84 -12.68
CA HIS A 63 -7.53 -6.20 -11.56
C HIS A 63 -6.01 -6.29 -11.73
N LEU A 64 -5.50 -7.44 -12.20
CA LEU A 64 -4.07 -7.61 -12.50
C LEU A 64 -3.59 -6.66 -13.61
N ILE A 65 -4.30 -6.64 -14.75
CA ILE A 65 -3.98 -5.81 -15.93
C ILE A 65 -3.99 -4.31 -15.62
N LEU A 66 -4.91 -3.87 -14.76
CA LEU A 66 -5.01 -2.47 -14.35
C LEU A 66 -3.91 -2.07 -13.36
N SER A 67 -3.40 -3.03 -12.58
CA SER A 67 -2.47 -2.77 -11.50
C SER A 67 -1.00 -2.90 -11.88
N SER A 68 -0.70 -3.66 -12.94
CA SER A 68 0.67 -3.87 -13.41
C SER A 68 0.73 -4.18 -14.92
N PRO A 69 1.66 -3.56 -15.66
CA PRO A 69 1.82 -3.77 -17.10
C PRO A 69 2.35 -5.19 -17.43
N VAL A 70 3.10 -5.80 -16.53
CA VAL A 70 3.69 -7.15 -16.69
C VAL A 70 2.62 -8.21 -16.92
N TRP A 71 1.46 -8.04 -16.28
CA TRP A 71 0.33 -8.94 -16.50
C TRP A 71 -0.28 -8.77 -17.88
N GLN A 72 -0.28 -7.57 -18.47
CA GLN A 72 -0.80 -7.37 -19.82
C GLN A 72 -0.04 -8.22 -20.83
N GLU A 73 1.29 -8.21 -20.76
CA GLU A 73 2.13 -9.03 -21.62
C GLU A 73 1.87 -10.53 -21.39
N SER A 74 1.80 -10.95 -20.11
CA SER A 74 1.48 -12.32 -19.73
C SER A 74 0.15 -12.80 -20.34
N PHE A 75 -0.90 -11.98 -20.31
CA PHE A 75 -2.22 -12.31 -20.87
C PHE A 75 -2.27 -12.23 -22.40
N LEU A 76 -1.45 -11.39 -23.05
CA LEU A 76 -1.33 -11.35 -24.51
C LEU A 76 -0.67 -12.61 -25.07
N LEU A 77 0.30 -13.17 -24.35
CA LEU A 77 1.01 -14.39 -24.72
C LEU A 77 0.14 -15.65 -24.50
N LEU A 78 -0.79 -15.61 -23.56
CA LEU A 78 -1.77 -16.68 -23.31
C LEU A 78 -2.86 -16.67 -24.39
N LYS A 79 -2.62 -17.36 -25.50
CA LYS A 79 -3.64 -17.60 -26.55
C LYS A 79 -4.92 -18.16 -25.93
N LYS A 80 -6.04 -17.45 -26.14
CA LYS A 80 -7.45 -17.84 -25.96
C LYS A 80 -7.63 -19.28 -25.45
N GLY A 81 -7.81 -19.44 -24.14
CA GLY A 81 -8.41 -20.66 -23.59
C GLY A 81 -7.84 -21.24 -22.30
N SER A 82 -6.82 -20.65 -21.67
CA SER A 82 -6.47 -21.04 -20.30
C SER A 82 -6.47 -19.85 -19.35
N VAL A 83 -7.09 -20.10 -18.21
CA VAL A 83 -7.31 -19.26 -17.04
C VAL A 83 -6.16 -19.43 -16.04
N GLU A 84 -5.21 -20.32 -16.31
CA GLU A 84 -4.16 -20.70 -15.37
C GLU A 84 -2.80 -20.07 -15.73
N ILE A 85 -2.18 -19.39 -14.77
CA ILE A 85 -0.85 -18.77 -14.91
C ILE A 85 0.06 -19.35 -13.84
N THR A 86 1.22 -19.86 -14.24
CA THR A 86 2.23 -20.35 -13.31
C THR A 86 3.24 -19.26 -13.00
N VAL A 87 3.53 -19.07 -11.71
CA VAL A 87 4.62 -18.22 -11.22
C VAL A 87 5.45 -19.02 -10.23
N CYS A 88 6.73 -18.70 -10.09
CA CYS A 88 7.63 -19.41 -9.19
C CYS A 88 8.44 -18.46 -8.30
N CYS A 89 9.01 -19.01 -7.23
CA CYS A 89 10.04 -18.36 -6.43
C CYS A 89 9.60 -17.11 -5.65
N TRP A 90 8.29 -16.89 -5.53
CA TRP A 90 7.74 -15.84 -4.68
C TRP A 90 7.35 -16.38 -3.31
N ASP A 91 7.61 -15.58 -2.28
CA ASP A 91 7.08 -15.83 -0.94
C ASP A 91 5.55 -15.73 -0.97
N LEU A 92 4.87 -16.78 -0.48
CA LEU A 92 3.40 -16.87 -0.53
C LEU A 92 2.70 -15.71 0.17
N GLU A 93 3.20 -15.28 1.34
CA GLU A 93 2.57 -14.21 2.11
C GLU A 93 2.73 -12.86 1.40
N ALA A 94 3.95 -12.57 0.94
CA ALA A 94 4.21 -11.36 0.16
C ALA A 94 3.38 -11.33 -1.13
N PHE A 95 3.21 -12.48 -1.79
CA PHE A 95 2.44 -12.59 -3.02
C PHE A 95 0.94 -12.39 -2.79
N ILE A 96 0.36 -12.98 -1.74
CA ILE A 96 -1.05 -12.76 -1.37
C ILE A 96 -1.29 -11.29 -1.05
N ILE A 97 -0.40 -10.64 -0.30
CA ILE A 97 -0.48 -9.20 0.01
C ILE A 97 -0.52 -8.38 -1.27
N LEU A 98 0.33 -8.70 -2.25
CA LEU A 98 0.31 -8.02 -3.54
C LEU A 98 -1.01 -8.26 -4.31
N MET A 99 -1.56 -9.48 -4.24
CA MET A 99 -2.86 -9.78 -4.86
C MET A 99 -3.98 -8.98 -4.20
N ASP A 100 -4.02 -8.90 -2.87
CA ASP A 100 -4.99 -8.06 -2.14
C ASP A 100 -4.86 -6.57 -2.53
N ILE A 101 -3.63 -6.09 -2.73
CA ILE A 101 -3.35 -4.73 -3.23
C ILE A 101 -3.94 -4.54 -4.63
N PHE A 102 -3.69 -5.47 -5.56
CA PHE A 102 -4.23 -5.40 -6.93
C PHE A 102 -5.75 -5.45 -6.98
N HIS A 103 -6.39 -6.14 -6.03
CA HIS A 103 -7.84 -6.24 -5.93
C HIS A 103 -8.46 -5.14 -5.04
N CYS A 104 -7.67 -4.14 -4.64
CA CYS A 104 -8.11 -3.03 -3.80
C CYS A 104 -8.79 -3.51 -2.50
N GLN A 105 -8.23 -4.52 -1.85
CA GLN A 105 -8.72 -5.11 -0.60
C GLN A 105 -7.84 -4.70 0.60
N PRO A 106 -7.75 -3.40 0.97
CA PRO A 106 -6.88 -2.95 2.07
C PRO A 106 -7.23 -3.59 3.42
N ARG A 107 -8.45 -4.09 3.57
CA ARG A 107 -8.94 -4.72 4.80
C ARG A 107 -8.25 -6.06 5.10
N ASN A 108 -7.72 -6.72 4.08
CA ASN A 108 -7.02 -8.00 4.22
C ASN A 108 -5.51 -7.82 4.47
N LEU A 109 -5.00 -6.59 4.29
CA LEU A 109 -3.58 -6.31 4.46
C LEU A 109 -3.18 -6.39 5.95
N PRO A 110 -2.02 -6.99 6.25
CA PRO A 110 -1.53 -7.04 7.62
C PRO A 110 -1.27 -5.62 8.14
N ARG A 111 -1.64 -5.37 9.40
CA ARG A 111 -1.40 -4.08 10.07
C ARG A 111 0.08 -3.84 10.36
N GLU A 112 0.84 -4.91 10.54
CA GLU A 112 2.27 -4.88 10.80
C GLU A 112 2.93 -5.88 9.88
N VAL A 113 3.97 -5.45 9.18
CA VAL A 113 4.85 -6.32 8.40
C VAL A 113 6.24 -6.25 9.00
N ILE A 114 6.91 -7.40 9.08
CA ILE A 114 8.31 -7.44 9.46
C ILE A 114 9.19 -7.00 8.29
N LEU A 115 10.42 -6.54 8.56
CA LEU A 115 11.33 -6.03 7.53
C LEU A 115 11.57 -7.03 6.40
N GLU A 116 11.68 -8.32 6.72
CA GLU A 116 11.85 -9.38 5.72
C GLU A 116 10.66 -9.46 4.76
N LEU A 117 9.43 -9.49 5.29
CA LEU A 117 8.21 -9.51 4.49
C LEU A 117 8.06 -8.21 3.67
N LEU A 118 8.41 -7.06 4.26
CA LEU A 118 8.44 -5.78 3.55
C LEU A 118 9.43 -5.79 2.37
N ALA A 119 10.61 -6.39 2.56
CA ALA A 119 11.60 -6.52 1.49
C ALA A 119 11.11 -7.43 0.37
N LYS A 120 10.47 -8.56 0.70
CA LYS A 120 9.83 -9.47 -0.26
C LYS A 120 8.71 -8.78 -1.06
N ILE A 121 7.85 -8.02 -0.38
CA ILE A 121 6.84 -7.16 -1.03
C ILE A 121 7.52 -6.13 -1.93
N GLY A 122 8.63 -5.54 -1.49
CA GLY A 122 9.41 -4.59 -2.28
C GLY A 122 9.97 -5.18 -3.58
N MET A 123 10.50 -6.41 -3.54
CA MET A 123 10.95 -7.12 -4.74
C MET A 123 9.80 -7.38 -5.71
N LEU A 124 8.66 -7.87 -5.19
CA LEU A 124 7.46 -8.08 -5.99
C LEU A 124 6.95 -6.78 -6.62
N ALA A 125 6.95 -5.69 -5.84
CA ALA A 125 6.52 -4.37 -6.31
C ALA A 125 7.41 -3.85 -7.43
N ASP A 126 8.69 -4.19 -7.39
CA ASP A 126 9.63 -3.86 -8.45
C ASP A 126 9.42 -4.70 -9.70
N TYR A 127 9.40 -6.03 -9.54
CA TYR A 127 9.22 -6.98 -10.64
C TYR A 127 7.93 -6.73 -11.41
N TYR A 128 6.81 -6.52 -10.70
CA TYR A 128 5.52 -6.23 -11.32
C TYR A 128 5.32 -4.74 -11.64
N GLU A 129 6.33 -3.89 -11.53
CA GLU A 129 6.27 -2.46 -11.87
C GLU A 129 5.12 -1.68 -11.19
N CYS A 130 4.79 -2.02 -9.94
CA CYS A 130 3.65 -1.48 -9.20
C CYS A 130 4.05 -0.76 -7.90
N ARG A 131 5.31 -0.30 -7.82
CA ARG A 131 5.89 0.40 -6.65
C ARG A 131 5.00 1.51 -6.08
N ALA A 132 4.39 2.33 -6.95
CA ALA A 132 3.52 3.43 -6.52
C ALA A 132 2.24 2.95 -5.82
N LEU A 133 1.66 1.84 -6.31
CA LEU A 133 0.47 1.23 -5.75
C LEU A 133 0.79 0.60 -4.40
N VAL A 134 1.85 -0.20 -4.32
CA VAL A 134 2.31 -0.79 -3.06
C VAL A 134 2.63 0.29 -2.03
N ARG A 135 3.36 1.34 -2.43
CA ARG A 135 3.64 2.49 -1.56
C ARG A 135 2.36 3.12 -1.02
N TYR A 136 1.35 3.34 -1.87
CA TYR A 136 0.08 3.92 -1.44
C TYR A 136 -0.61 3.10 -0.33
N PHE A 137 -0.65 1.77 -0.46
CA PHE A 137 -1.26 0.90 0.54
C PHE A 137 -0.41 0.76 1.82
N MET A 138 0.92 0.81 1.68
CA MET A 138 1.85 0.71 2.82
C MET A 138 1.98 2.04 3.58
N ASP A 139 1.77 3.18 2.92
CA ASP A 139 1.80 4.53 3.50
C ASP A 139 0.50 4.89 4.26
N SER A 140 -0.21 3.90 4.83
CA SER A 140 -1.52 4.02 5.47
C SER A 140 -1.57 4.91 6.74
N GLY A 141 -0.52 5.70 7.01
CA GLY A 141 -0.45 6.68 8.09
C GLY A 141 -0.23 6.06 9.48
N LEU A 142 -0.37 4.75 9.63
CA LEU A 142 -0.05 4.04 10.87
C LEU A 142 1.47 3.86 11.01
N ILE A 143 1.97 4.15 12.21
CA ILE A 143 3.33 3.79 12.60
C ILE A 143 3.32 2.29 12.92
N THR A 144 4.13 1.52 12.22
CA THR A 144 4.31 0.08 12.45
C THR A 144 5.68 -0.18 13.07
N SER A 145 5.87 -1.37 13.62
CA SER A 145 7.17 -1.80 14.17
C SER A 145 8.24 -2.00 13.11
N LEU A 146 7.85 -2.09 11.82
CA LEU A 146 8.72 -2.53 10.72
C LEU A 146 9.49 -3.82 11.05
N GLY A 147 8.89 -4.70 11.87
CA GLY A 147 9.49 -5.95 12.33
C GLY A 147 10.50 -5.84 13.46
N LEU A 148 10.66 -4.68 14.05
CA LEU A 148 11.44 -4.53 15.28
C LEU A 148 10.66 -5.10 16.47
N PRO A 149 11.33 -5.64 17.50
CA PRO A 149 10.69 -6.17 18.71
C PRO A 149 10.19 -5.03 19.63
N ILE A 150 9.41 -4.11 19.07
CA ILE A 150 8.78 -3.01 19.78
C ILE A 150 7.44 -3.53 20.33
N PRO A 151 7.18 -3.40 21.64
CA PRO A 151 5.92 -3.84 22.20
C PRO A 151 4.74 -3.14 21.52
N GLY A 152 3.72 -3.90 21.11
CA GLY A 152 2.51 -3.35 20.48
C GLY A 152 1.83 -2.26 21.32
N LYS A 153 1.98 -2.30 22.66
CA LYS A 153 1.52 -1.22 23.54
C LYS A 153 2.18 0.14 23.25
N ALA A 154 3.47 0.15 22.93
CA ALA A 154 4.20 1.38 22.57
C ALA A 154 3.75 1.89 21.20
N ILE A 155 3.61 1.00 20.22
CA ILE A 155 3.13 1.33 18.86
C ILE A 155 1.71 1.90 18.92
N ASN A 156 0.81 1.25 19.64
CA ASN A 156 -0.55 1.70 19.85
C ASN A 156 -0.58 3.06 20.54
N TYR A 157 0.23 3.26 21.58
CA TYR A 157 0.34 4.56 22.26
C TYR A 157 0.80 5.67 21.30
N ILE A 158 1.81 5.39 20.47
CA ILE A 158 2.33 6.34 19.48
C ILE A 158 1.24 6.68 18.45
N ASN A 159 0.57 5.67 17.90
CA ASN A 159 -0.52 5.86 16.94
C ASN A 159 -1.70 6.64 17.55
N SER A 160 -2.11 6.33 18.79
CA SER A 160 -3.14 7.10 19.49
C SER A 160 -2.73 8.55 19.73
N ARG A 161 -1.46 8.83 20.06
CA ARG A 161 -0.98 10.20 20.20
C ARG A 161 -0.98 10.95 18.88
N ARG A 162 -0.56 10.31 17.79
CA ARG A 162 -0.60 10.88 16.45
C ARG A 162 -2.03 11.25 16.06
N GLU A 163 -2.98 10.32 16.23
CA GLU A 163 -4.39 10.51 15.93
C GLU A 163 -5.00 11.68 16.73
N ASN A 164 -4.77 11.72 18.04
CA ASN A 164 -5.24 12.81 18.90
C ASN A 164 -4.68 14.18 18.47
N ALA A 165 -3.41 14.24 18.05
CA ALA A 165 -2.81 15.47 17.55
C ALA A 165 -3.45 15.94 16.23
N ILE A 166 -3.73 15.01 15.30
CA ILE A 166 -4.41 15.31 14.05
C ILE A 166 -5.83 15.80 14.31
N LEU A 167 -6.58 15.14 15.20
CA LEU A 167 -7.92 15.57 15.63
C LEU A 167 -7.89 16.99 16.21
N ALA A 168 -6.91 17.31 17.05
CA ALA A 168 -6.78 18.63 17.64
C ALA A 168 -6.55 19.72 16.58
N ILE A 169 -5.69 19.46 15.59
CA ILE A 169 -5.44 20.38 14.47
C ILE A 169 -6.71 20.58 13.63
N LEU A 170 -7.39 19.49 13.24
CA LEU A 170 -8.61 19.56 12.45
C LEU A 170 -9.74 20.28 13.19
N SER A 171 -9.88 20.04 14.49
CA SER A 171 -10.85 20.73 15.34
C SER A 171 -10.57 22.24 15.38
N SER A 172 -9.30 22.62 15.55
CA SER A 172 -8.87 24.02 15.53
C SER A 172 -9.16 24.71 14.19
N LEU A 173 -8.81 24.07 13.07
CA LEU A 173 -9.09 24.58 11.72
C LEU A 173 -10.59 24.77 11.47
N ASN A 174 -11.42 23.80 11.83
CA ASN A 174 -12.86 23.90 11.70
C ASN A 174 -13.43 25.01 12.59
N SER A 175 -12.96 25.14 13.83
CA SER A 175 -13.37 26.22 14.72
C SER A 175 -13.02 27.60 14.15
N HIS A 176 -11.82 27.78 13.58
CA HIS A 176 -11.45 29.02 12.89
C HIS A 176 -12.32 29.28 11.65
N ARG A 177 -12.58 28.25 10.84
CA ARG A 177 -13.45 28.35 9.66
C ARG A 177 -14.85 28.82 10.06
N ASP A 178 -15.45 28.21 11.08
CA ASP A 178 -16.79 28.53 11.53
C ASP A 178 -16.85 29.95 12.11
N ALA A 179 -15.81 30.37 12.85
CA ALA A 179 -15.69 31.72 13.40
C ALA A 179 -15.47 32.82 12.32
N PHE A 180 -14.81 32.50 11.22
CA PHE A 180 -14.73 33.42 10.07
C PHE A 180 -16.05 33.47 9.30
N LEU A 181 -16.74 32.33 9.19
CA LEU A 181 -18.03 32.22 8.50
C LEU A 181 -19.13 33.01 9.22
N ASP A 182 -19.21 32.91 10.55
CA ASP A 182 -20.20 33.63 11.35
C ASP A 182 -19.81 35.10 11.62
N GLY A 183 -18.58 35.49 11.29
CA GLY A 183 -18.06 36.83 11.46
C GLY A 183 -17.62 37.18 12.89
N SER A 184 -17.60 36.20 13.82
CA SER A 184 -17.06 36.37 15.17
C SER A 184 -15.54 36.56 15.19
N ARG A 185 -14.87 36.25 14.07
CA ARG A 185 -13.44 36.47 13.85
C ARG A 185 -13.18 37.32 12.61
N GLY A 186 -12.24 38.26 12.73
CA GLY A 186 -11.91 39.26 11.70
C GLY A 186 -12.30 40.68 12.14
N CYS A 187 -11.71 41.71 11.53
CA CYS A 187 -11.97 43.11 11.89
C CYS A 187 -13.09 43.78 11.09
N SER A 188 -13.53 43.15 9.99
CA SER A 188 -14.60 43.61 9.12
C SER A 188 -15.19 42.44 8.34
N PHE A 189 -16.37 42.64 7.74
CA PHE A 189 -16.99 41.66 6.86
C PHE A 189 -16.07 41.23 5.71
N ASP A 190 -15.37 42.18 5.09
CA ASP A 190 -14.46 41.89 3.97
C ASP A 190 -13.24 41.07 4.45
N CYS A 191 -12.73 41.38 5.64
CA CYS A 191 -11.64 40.65 6.28
C CYS A 191 -12.06 39.21 6.61
N SER A 192 -13.19 39.01 7.30
CA SER A 192 -13.68 37.68 7.68
C SER A 192 -14.00 36.82 6.46
N SER A 193 -14.66 37.41 5.45
CA SER A 193 -15.00 36.71 4.19
C SER A 193 -13.76 36.30 3.39
N THR A 194 -12.73 37.15 3.35
CA THR A 194 -11.46 36.84 2.66
C THR A 194 -10.71 35.71 3.36
N LEU A 195 -10.57 35.78 4.68
CA LEU A 195 -9.89 34.76 5.48
C LEU A 195 -10.65 33.44 5.47
N PHE A 196 -11.98 33.48 5.55
CA PHE A 196 -12.83 32.30 5.35
C PHE A 196 -12.58 31.65 3.99
N GLY A 197 -12.56 32.44 2.92
CA GLY A 197 -12.32 31.96 1.57
C GLY A 197 -10.93 31.33 1.41
N ALA A 198 -9.88 31.96 1.95
CA ALA A 198 -8.52 31.45 1.94
C ALA A 198 -8.39 30.13 2.71
N LEU A 199 -8.89 30.09 3.94
CA LEU A 199 -8.87 28.91 4.79
C LEU A 199 -9.65 27.76 4.16
N THR A 200 -10.86 28.01 3.66
CA THR A 200 -11.69 26.99 3.02
C THR A 200 -11.02 26.43 1.77
N LYS A 201 -10.41 27.28 0.92
CA LYS A 201 -9.62 26.82 -0.23
C LYS A 201 -8.45 25.93 0.19
N HIS A 202 -7.72 26.29 1.23
CA HIS A 202 -6.61 25.47 1.74
C HIS A 202 -7.07 24.12 2.30
N ILE A 203 -8.17 24.10 3.08
CA ILE A 203 -8.76 22.86 3.60
C ILE A 203 -9.23 21.95 2.44
N HIS A 204 -9.80 22.51 1.38
CA HIS A 204 -10.19 21.77 0.17
C HIS A 204 -8.98 21.22 -0.60
N SER A 205 -7.98 22.07 -0.90
CA SER A 205 -6.80 21.69 -1.70
C SER A 205 -5.95 20.61 -1.04
N ASN A 206 -5.97 20.52 0.30
CA ASN A 206 -5.25 19.51 1.07
C ASN A 206 -6.14 18.32 1.50
N ALA A 207 -7.35 18.21 0.93
CA ALA A 207 -8.29 17.12 1.20
C ALA A 207 -8.64 16.91 2.70
N LEU A 208 -8.62 17.98 3.50
CA LEU A 208 -8.87 17.94 4.95
C LEU A 208 -10.38 17.87 5.32
N LEU A 209 -11.28 17.73 4.33
CA LEU A 209 -12.73 17.88 4.49
C LEU A 209 -13.52 16.60 4.74
N SER A 210 -12.90 15.43 4.82
CA SER A 210 -13.70 14.22 5.02
C SER A 210 -14.18 14.11 6.48
N PRO A 211 -15.49 13.91 6.72
CA PRO A 211 -15.94 13.37 7.99
C PRO A 211 -15.40 11.95 8.06
N GLN A 212 -14.26 11.76 8.72
CA GLN A 212 -13.70 10.43 8.89
C GLN A 212 -14.55 9.69 9.92
N THR A 213 -15.39 8.80 9.43
CA THR A 213 -16.21 7.90 10.24
C THR A 213 -15.41 6.78 10.90
N GLU A 214 -14.10 6.69 10.66
CA GLU A 214 -13.20 5.70 11.25
C GLU A 214 -11.89 6.37 11.72
N PRO A 215 -11.32 5.96 12.87
CA PRO A 215 -10.29 6.69 13.65
C PRO A 215 -8.87 6.62 13.08
N HIS A 216 -8.69 6.60 11.76
CA HIS A 216 -7.41 6.20 11.19
C HIS A 216 -7.01 7.04 10.00
N PHE A 217 -6.84 8.35 10.17
CA PHE A 217 -6.36 9.32 9.18
C PHE A 217 -5.35 8.77 8.15
N PRO A 218 -5.80 8.14 7.05
CA PRO A 218 -4.90 7.50 6.10
C PRO A 218 -4.39 8.59 5.16
N GLY A 219 -3.09 8.58 4.85
CA GLY A 219 -2.48 9.58 3.96
C GLY A 219 -2.20 10.96 4.59
N LEU A 220 -2.57 11.19 5.86
CA LEU A 220 -2.18 12.41 6.59
C LEU A 220 -0.86 12.19 7.33
N SER A 221 0.24 12.56 6.68
CA SER A 221 1.58 12.59 7.28
C SER A 221 1.86 13.94 7.94
N TYR A 222 2.80 13.97 8.89
CA TYR A 222 3.31 15.22 9.47
C TYR A 222 3.75 16.21 8.39
N HIS A 223 4.43 15.72 7.34
CA HIS A 223 4.89 16.55 6.22
C HIS A 223 3.72 17.17 5.43
N GLY A 224 2.61 16.45 5.26
CA GLY A 224 1.40 16.99 4.62
C GLY A 224 0.76 18.11 5.45
N LEU A 225 0.72 17.94 6.78
CA LEU A 225 0.20 18.94 7.69
C LEU A 225 1.12 20.16 7.83
N GLU A 226 2.44 19.96 7.90
CA GLU A 226 3.43 21.03 7.99
C GLU A 226 3.43 21.90 6.74
N GLY A 227 3.37 21.30 5.53
CA GLY A 227 3.22 22.05 4.28
C GLY A 227 1.92 22.86 4.22
N THR A 228 0.85 22.39 4.87
CA THR A 228 -0.40 23.15 5.00
C THR A 228 -0.22 24.34 5.94
N ILE A 229 0.48 24.19 7.07
CA ILE A 229 0.67 25.26 8.07
C ILE A 229 1.67 26.32 7.60
N GLN A 230 2.69 25.93 6.83
CA GLN A 230 3.72 26.85 6.32
C GLN A 230 3.28 27.71 5.13
N ALA A 231 2.05 27.53 4.64
CA ALA A 231 1.51 28.39 3.59
C ALA A 231 1.51 29.85 4.06
N PRO A 232 2.11 30.79 3.31
CA PRO A 232 2.27 32.19 3.74
C PRO A 232 0.94 32.89 4.01
N GLU A 233 -0.17 32.41 3.44
CA GLU A 233 -1.51 32.96 3.69
C GLU A 233 -2.09 32.55 5.07
N LEU A 234 -1.61 31.46 5.68
CA LEU A 234 -2.06 30.97 7.00
C LEU A 234 -1.16 31.46 8.14
N GLN A 235 0.06 31.92 7.84
CA GLN A 235 0.96 32.54 8.83
C GLN A 235 0.52 33.97 9.24
N ALA A 236 -0.44 34.54 8.50
CA ALA A 236 -1.03 35.86 8.76
C ALA A 236 -2.35 35.79 9.57
N LEU A 237 -2.79 34.58 9.95
CA LEU A 237 -3.93 34.30 10.84
C LEU A 237 -3.53 34.29 12.31
#